data_AF-A0A563DSX5-F1
#
_entry.id   AF-A0A563DSX5-F1
#
_cell.length_a   1.000
_cell.length_b   1.000
_cell.length_c   1.000
_cell.angle_alpha   90.00
_cell.angle_beta   90.00
_cell.angle_gamma   90.00
#
_symmetry.space_group_name_H-M   'P 1'
#
loop_
_entity.id
_entity.type
_entity.pdbx_description
1 polymer ?
#
loop_
_entity_poly.entity_id
_entity_poly.type
_entity_poly.pdbx_seq_one_letter_code
_entity_poly.pdbx_strand_id
1 'polypeptide(L)'
;MVNNDATSGTATGGPRRRRRKKLAPSQKYEIYTSTLTSSATQRELAEQYGVDRTTIRSICATAKQGALDALAAAVPGRRGKSAEQLELDEAHAQIDRLKATICEQAVVLHLEQGKDGWD
;
A
#
# COMPACT_ATOMS: atom_id res chain seq x y z
N MET A 1 12.50 -59.27 48.83
CA MET A 1 11.71 -59.03 47.60
C MET A 1 11.88 -57.55 47.26
N VAL A 2 12.65 -57.23 46.19
CA VAL A 2 12.14 -56.93 44.82
C VAL A 2 11.30 -55.63 44.81
N ASN A 3 11.45 -54.57 44.03
CA ASN A 3 12.38 -54.00 43.02
C ASN A 3 11.96 -52.50 42.90
N ASN A 4 12.88 -51.55 42.75
CA ASN A 4 13.18 -50.80 41.51
C ASN A 4 11.97 -50.06 40.87
N ASP A 5 12.00 -48.73 40.77
CA ASP A 5 12.45 -48.07 39.54
C ASP A 5 12.38 -46.54 39.59
N ALA A 6 13.49 -45.95 39.15
CA ALA A 6 13.64 -44.53 38.89
C ALA A 6 12.75 -44.14 37.68
N THR A 7 11.73 -43.31 37.91
CA THR A 7 11.07 -42.62 36.80
C THR A 7 11.82 -41.33 36.53
N SER A 8 12.78 -41.44 35.61
CA SER A 8 13.47 -40.34 34.98
C SER A 8 12.46 -39.39 34.32
N GLY A 9 12.48 -38.13 34.75
CA GLY A 9 11.80 -37.05 34.07
C GLY A 9 12.36 -36.90 32.66
N THR A 10 11.69 -37.47 31.68
CA THR A 10 11.95 -37.23 30.25
C THR A 10 11.53 -35.81 29.93
N ALA A 11 12.48 -34.88 30.02
CA ALA A 11 12.38 -33.56 29.43
C ALA A 11 12.15 -33.73 27.93
N THR A 12 10.88 -33.63 27.52
CA THR A 12 10.50 -33.57 26.10
C THR A 12 11.05 -32.27 25.55
N GLY A 13 12.24 -32.34 24.96
CA GLY A 13 12.83 -31.26 24.19
C GLY A 13 11.90 -30.94 23.02
N GLY A 14 11.05 -29.94 23.20
CA GLY A 14 10.14 -29.47 22.16
C GLY A 14 10.92 -29.14 20.88
N PRO A 15 10.34 -29.40 19.69
CA PRO A 15 11.06 -29.22 18.43
C PRO A 15 11.59 -27.78 18.33
N ARG A 16 12.91 -27.64 18.23
CA ARG A 16 13.58 -26.34 18.01
C ARG A 16 12.94 -25.71 16.77
N ARG A 17 12.13 -24.68 16.97
CA ARG A 17 11.47 -23.93 15.88
C ARG A 17 12.54 -23.46 14.91
N ARG A 18 12.67 -24.14 13.77
CA ARG A 18 13.58 -23.72 12.70
C ARG A 18 13.26 -22.26 12.37
N ARG A 19 14.28 -21.41 12.32
CA ARG A 19 14.12 -20.00 11.96
C ARG A 19 13.35 -19.92 10.64
N ARG A 20 12.23 -19.21 10.65
CA ARG A 20 11.39 -19.04 9.46
C ARG A 20 12.21 -18.33 8.38
N LYS A 21 12.44 -19.01 7.27
CA LYS A 21 13.11 -18.44 6.09
C LYS A 21 12.26 -17.27 5.58
N LYS A 22 12.84 -16.08 5.53
CA LYS A 22 12.17 -14.90 4.96
C LYS A 22 12.36 -14.94 3.45
N LEU A 23 11.26 -15.08 2.71
CA LEU A 23 11.26 -15.01 1.24
C LEU A 23 11.22 -13.55 0.79
N ALA A 24 11.98 -13.24 -0.26
CA ALA A 24 11.94 -11.94 -0.93
C ALA A 24 10.58 -11.73 -1.63
N PRO A 25 10.14 -10.49 -1.86
CA PRO A 25 8.89 -10.22 -2.59
C PRO A 25 8.83 -10.88 -3.98
N SER A 26 9.93 -10.87 -4.73
CA SER A 26 10.05 -11.54 -6.04
C SER A 26 9.82 -13.05 -5.96
N GLN A 27 10.42 -13.73 -4.97
CA GLN A 27 10.23 -15.16 -4.75
C GLN A 27 8.78 -15.50 -4.40
N LYS A 28 8.10 -14.64 -3.62
CA LYS A 28 6.67 -14.83 -3.32
C LYS A 28 5.82 -14.67 -4.57
N TYR A 29 6.18 -13.75 -5.48
CA TYR A 29 5.51 -13.58 -6.75
C TYR A 29 5.67 -14.81 -7.66
N GLU A 30 6.89 -15.34 -7.79
CA GLU A 30 7.13 -16.59 -8.53
C GLU A 30 6.32 -17.77 -7.99
N ILE A 31 6.32 -17.96 -6.66
CA ILE A 31 5.50 -19.01 -6.01
C ILE A 31 4.02 -18.84 -6.37
N TYR A 32 3.51 -17.60 -6.31
CA TYR A 32 2.12 -17.30 -6.64
C TYR A 32 1.81 -17.62 -8.11
N THR A 33 2.64 -17.18 -9.05
CA THR A 33 2.41 -17.40 -10.48
C THR A 33 2.50 -18.89 -10.82
N SER A 34 3.51 -19.63 -10.33
CA SER A 34 3.64 -21.08 -10.56
C SER A 34 2.48 -21.89 -9.99
N THR A 35 1.93 -21.48 -8.84
CA THR A 35 0.74 -22.12 -8.26
C THR A 35 -0.52 -21.78 -9.07
N LEU A 36 -0.65 -20.52 -9.52
CA LEU A 36 -1.79 -20.04 -10.30
C LEU A 36 -1.87 -20.72 -11.68
N THR A 37 -0.73 -20.92 -12.34
CA THR A 37 -0.64 -21.63 -13.63
C THR A 37 -0.63 -23.14 -13.51
N SER A 38 -0.72 -23.69 -12.29
CA SER A 38 -0.59 -25.12 -12.00
C SER A 38 0.70 -25.74 -12.56
N SER A 39 1.77 -24.94 -12.71
CA SER A 39 3.06 -25.40 -13.26
C SER A 39 3.91 -26.18 -12.25
N ALA A 40 3.63 -26.01 -10.95
CA ALA A 40 4.25 -26.76 -9.87
C ALA A 40 3.26 -26.97 -8.73
N THR A 41 3.38 -28.07 -8.00
CA THR A 41 2.54 -28.32 -6.82
C THR A 41 3.01 -27.51 -5.62
N GLN A 42 2.10 -27.22 -4.67
CA GLN A 42 2.48 -26.53 -3.42
C GLN A 42 3.56 -27.29 -2.63
N ARG A 43 3.63 -28.61 -2.80
CA ARG A 43 4.66 -29.45 -2.18
C ARG A 43 6.03 -29.21 -2.82
N GLU A 44 6.11 -29.25 -4.15
CA GLU A 44 7.35 -28.96 -4.89
C GLU A 44 7.88 -27.56 -4.58
N LEU A 45 7.00 -26.54 -4.56
CA LEU A 45 7.39 -25.18 -4.23
C LEU A 45 7.86 -25.04 -2.77
N ALA A 46 7.21 -25.73 -1.84
CA ALA A 46 7.64 -25.78 -0.44
C ALA A 46 9.04 -26.39 -0.30
N GLU A 47 9.32 -27.48 -1.02
CA GLU A 47 10.63 -28.14 -1.05
C GLU A 47 11.69 -27.24 -1.71
N GLN A 48 11.42 -26.70 -2.90
CA GLN A 48 12.32 -25.84 -3.67
C GLN A 48 12.73 -24.58 -2.90
N TYR A 49 11.75 -23.88 -2.30
CA TYR A 49 12.02 -22.64 -1.57
C TYR A 49 12.38 -22.88 -0.09
N GLY A 50 12.30 -24.13 0.40
CA GLY A 50 12.63 -24.49 1.78
C GLY A 50 11.69 -23.87 2.81
N VAL A 51 10.39 -23.83 2.51
CA VAL A 51 9.33 -23.29 3.36
C VAL A 51 8.23 -24.32 3.60
N ASP A 52 7.36 -24.08 4.57
CA ASP A 52 6.23 -24.98 4.82
C ASP A 52 5.08 -24.73 3.84
N ARG A 53 4.28 -25.77 3.55
CA ARG A 53 3.10 -25.67 2.67
C ARG A 53 2.08 -24.65 3.17
N THR A 54 1.96 -24.45 4.49
CA THR A 54 1.10 -23.38 5.05
C THR A 54 1.59 -21.98 4.67
N THR A 55 2.90 -21.80 4.51
CA THR A 55 3.50 -20.53 4.06
C THR A 55 3.14 -20.28 2.59
N ILE A 56 3.23 -21.31 1.73
CA ILE A 56 2.81 -21.23 0.32
C ILE A 56 1.32 -20.84 0.24
N ARG A 57 0.46 -21.55 0.97
CA ARG A 57 -0.98 -21.24 1.04
C ARG A 57 -1.23 -19.80 1.50
N SER A 58 -0.53 -19.33 2.52
CA SER A 58 -0.65 -17.96 3.04
C SER A 58 -0.22 -16.91 2.02
N ILE A 59 0.84 -17.16 1.25
CA ILE A 59 1.27 -16.29 0.14
C ILE A 59 0.16 -16.18 -0.90
N CYS A 60 -0.38 -17.30 -1.37
CA CYS A 60 -1.45 -17.32 -2.36
C CYS A 60 -2.71 -16.62 -1.86
N ALA A 61 -3.10 -16.82 -0.60
CA ALA A 61 -4.25 -16.14 0.00
C ALA A 61 -4.05 -14.62 0.08
N THR A 62 -2.85 -14.18 0.49
CA THR A 62 -2.51 -12.75 0.58
C THR A 62 -2.48 -12.10 -0.81
N ALA A 63 -1.89 -12.77 -1.80
CA ALA A 63 -1.83 -12.28 -3.18
C ALA A 63 -3.24 -12.15 -3.77
N LYS A 64 -4.09 -13.17 -3.57
CA LYS A 64 -5.49 -13.13 -4.02
C LYS A 64 -6.27 -12.00 -3.35
N GLN A 65 -6.15 -11.84 -2.03
CA GLN A 65 -6.85 -10.79 -1.30
C GLN A 65 -6.38 -9.40 -1.76
N GLY A 66 -5.06 -9.18 -1.86
CA GLY A 66 -4.53 -7.90 -2.33
C GLY A 66 -4.97 -7.56 -3.76
N ALA A 67 -5.09 -8.57 -4.64
CA ALA A 67 -5.64 -8.38 -5.98
C ALA A 67 -7.14 -8.02 -5.94
N LEU A 68 -7.94 -8.70 -5.11
CA LEU A 68 -9.35 -8.37 -4.94
C LEU A 68 -9.57 -6.98 -4.34
N ASP A 69 -8.76 -6.59 -3.35
CA ASP A 69 -8.81 -5.26 -2.74
C ASP A 69 -8.47 -4.17 -3.77
N ALA A 70 -7.42 -4.39 -4.57
CA ALA A 70 -7.02 -3.47 -5.64
C ALA A 70 -8.09 -3.36 -6.73
N LEU A 71 -8.71 -4.48 -7.12
CA LEU A 71 -9.78 -4.49 -8.12
C LEU A 71 -11.08 -3.88 -7.60
N ALA A 72 -11.41 -4.04 -6.31
CA ALA A 72 -12.54 -3.38 -5.68
C ALA A 72 -12.33 -1.86 -5.58
N ALA A 73 -11.09 -1.42 -5.34
CA ALA A 73 -10.71 -0.01 -5.35
C ALA A 73 -10.60 0.58 -6.77
N ALA A 74 -10.42 -0.26 -7.80
CA ALA A 74 -10.29 0.16 -9.17
C ALA A 74 -11.66 0.58 -9.74
N VAL A 75 -11.98 1.87 -9.62
CA VAL A 75 -13.14 2.47 -10.29
C VAL A 75 -12.76 2.77 -11.76
N PRO A 76 -13.55 2.32 -12.75
CA PRO A 76 -13.37 2.69 -14.15
C PRO A 76 -13.38 4.20 -14.32
N GLY A 77 -12.30 4.73 -14.92
CA GLY A 77 -12.10 6.16 -15.03
C GLY A 77 -11.61 6.74 -13.70
N ARG A 78 -10.34 7.13 -13.67
CA ARG A 78 -9.94 8.25 -12.82
C ARG A 78 -10.95 9.35 -13.14
N ARG A 79 -11.79 9.78 -12.19
CA ARG A 79 -12.49 11.04 -12.35
C ARG A 79 -11.38 12.03 -12.67
N GLY A 80 -11.32 12.49 -13.93
CA GLY A 80 -10.68 13.77 -14.21
C GLY A 80 -11.28 14.79 -13.25
N LYS A 81 -10.62 15.95 -13.10
CA LYS A 81 -11.23 17.05 -12.35
C LYS A 81 -12.70 17.15 -12.78
N SER A 82 -13.63 17.08 -11.82
CA SER A 82 -15.05 17.22 -12.14
C SER A 82 -15.27 18.55 -12.87
N ALA A 83 -16.36 18.69 -13.62
CA ALA A 83 -16.70 19.97 -14.24
C ALA A 83 -16.65 21.11 -13.20
N GLU A 84 -17.19 20.86 -11.99
CA GLU A 84 -17.12 21.76 -10.84
C GLU A 84 -15.68 22.10 -10.41
N GLN A 85 -14.74 21.16 -10.46
CA GLN A 85 -13.33 21.39 -10.11
C GLN A 85 -12.59 22.17 -11.20
N LEU A 86 -12.92 21.95 -12.47
CA LEU A 86 -12.38 22.75 -13.58
C LEU A 86 -12.90 24.18 -13.49
N GLU A 87 -14.20 24.35 -13.25
CA GLU A 87 -14.84 25.66 -13.05
C GLU A 87 -14.25 26.39 -11.84
N LEU A 88 -14.00 25.67 -10.72
CA LEU A 88 -13.33 26.24 -9.56
C LEU A 88 -11.91 26.69 -9.86
N ASP A 89 -11.13 25.91 -10.59
CA ASP A 89 -9.76 26.26 -10.96
C ASP A 89 -9.72 27.48 -11.90
N GLU A 90 -10.64 27.54 -12.87
CA GLU A 90 -10.81 28.69 -13.76
C GLU A 90 -11.22 29.95 -12.97
N ALA A 91 -12.17 29.82 -12.04
CA ALA A 91 -12.59 30.90 -11.17
C ALA A 91 -11.45 31.41 -10.28
N HIS A 92 -10.66 30.52 -9.67
CA HIS A 92 -9.49 30.90 -8.88
C HIS A 92 -8.45 31.62 -9.73
N ALA A 93 -8.14 31.12 -10.92
CA ALA A 93 -7.21 31.78 -11.83
C ALA A 93 -7.70 33.18 -12.23
N GLN A 94 -9.01 33.36 -12.42
CA GLN A 94 -9.60 34.66 -12.72
C GLN A 94 -9.55 35.61 -11.52
N ILE A 95 -9.83 35.12 -10.31
CA ILE A 95 -9.71 35.89 -9.07
C ILE A 95 -8.28 36.41 -8.89
N ASP A 96 -7.28 35.57 -9.13
CA ASP A 96 -5.87 35.96 -8.98
C ASP A 96 -5.46 37.04 -9.98
N ARG A 97 -5.91 36.93 -11.24
CA ARG A 97 -5.72 37.99 -12.24
C ARG A 97 -6.38 39.29 -11.82
N LEU A 98 -7.65 39.23 -11.39
CA LEU A 98 -8.40 40.42 -10.97
C LEU A 98 -7.75 41.08 -9.74
N LYS A 99 -7.27 40.30 -8.77
CA LYS A 99 -6.52 40.83 -7.61
C LYS A 99 -5.26 41.57 -8.04
N ALA A 100 -4.49 41.01 -8.98
CA ALA A 100 -3.30 41.68 -9.50
C ALA A 100 -3.65 43.02 -10.15
N THR A 101 -4.66 43.04 -11.03
CA THR A 101 -5.12 44.27 -11.67
C THR A 101 -5.64 45.31 -10.67
N ILE A 102 -6.39 44.89 -9.66
CA ILE A 102 -6.89 45.79 -8.61
C ILE A 102 -5.73 46.37 -7.81
N CYS A 103 -4.72 45.57 -7.46
CA CYS A 103 -3.53 46.08 -6.79
C CYS A 103 -2.79 47.13 -7.62
N GLU A 104 -2.60 46.89 -8.92
CA GLU A 104 -1.98 47.85 -9.83
C GLU A 104 -2.77 49.17 -9.90
N GLN A 105 -4.09 49.08 -10.06
CA GLN A 105 -4.97 50.25 -10.09
C GLN A 105 -4.96 51.02 -8.78
N ALA A 106 -4.97 50.32 -7.64
CA ALA A 106 -4.93 50.94 -6.32
C ALA A 106 -3.61 51.71 -6.11
N VAL A 107 -2.48 51.19 -6.59
CA VAL A 107 -1.20 51.90 -6.55
C VAL A 107 -1.25 53.16 -7.41
N VAL A 108 -1.77 53.09 -8.65
CA VAL A 108 -1.91 54.25 -9.53
C VAL A 108 -2.78 55.33 -8.89
N LEU A 109 -3.96 54.95 -8.39
CA LEU A 109 -4.87 55.89 -7.72
C LEU A 109 -4.22 56.53 -6.49
N HIS A 110 -3.49 55.76 -5.69
CA HIS A 110 -2.79 56.30 -4.52
C HIS A 110 -1.71 57.32 -4.89
N LEU A 111 -0.98 57.09 -5.99
CA LEU A 111 0.03 58.01 -6.47
C LEU A 111 -0.57 59.29 -7.07
N GLU A 112 -1.72 59.19 -7.74
CA GLU A 112 -2.42 60.34 -8.34
C GLU A 112 -3.17 61.19 -7.31
N GLN A 113 -3.83 60.56 -6.32
CA GLN A 113 -4.67 61.25 -5.34
C GLN A 113 -3.89 61.73 -4.11
N GLY A 114 -2.66 61.24 -3.91
CA GLY A 114 -1.88 61.52 -2.71
C GLY A 114 -2.53 60.95 -1.44
N LYS A 115 -2.01 61.34 -0.27
CA LYS A 115 -2.45 60.83 1.05
C LYS A 115 -3.70 61.53 1.60
N ASP A 116 -4.15 62.59 0.95
CA ASP A 116 -5.19 63.50 1.47
C ASP A 116 -6.62 63.04 1.15
N GLY A 117 -6.78 61.98 0.34
CA GLY A 117 -8.09 61.42 -0.02
C GLY A 117 -8.56 60.21 0.80
N TRP A 118 -7.82 59.83 1.86
CA TRP A 118 -8.07 58.65 2.70
C TRP A 118 -8.38 58.97 4.18
N ASP A 119 -8.55 60.25 4.53
CA ASP A 119 -9.20 60.72 5.77
C ASP A 119 -10.68 61.05 5.50
#